data_AF-A0A662FFA5-F1
#
_entry.id   AF-A0A662FFA5-F1
#
_cell.length_a   1.000
_cell.length_b   1.000
_cell.length_c   1.000
_cell.angle_alpha   90.00
_cell.angle_beta   90.00
_cell.angle_gamma   90.00
#
_symmetry.space_group_name_H-M   'P 1'
#
loop_
_entity.id
_entity.type
_entity.pdbx_description
1 polymer ?
#
loop_
_entity_poly.entity_id
_entity_poly.type
_entity_poly.pdbx_seq_one_letter_code
_entity_poly.pdbx_strand_id
1 'polypeptide(L)'
;MREFLIFSRTARTGGKINPKNLFQEGRLDIIRDFIVEAFFTANKKRSAIVHCFLYGQPNPPLHLTITSSAPVSIDRVKTATLLSDLISKKKKIRGCEMKKESIIEFLTKASKTKTIYLLDKKGKSIHETKILPNAIFCFADHLGFPRKEFKRISTISAETISLGKQTYFAYQALMLLQYFLDEKGID
;
A
#
# COMPACT_ATOMS: atom_id res chain seq x y z
N MET A 1 14.78 4.64 -0.96
CA MET A 1 13.83 4.22 0.10
C MET A 1 12.50 4.03 -0.57
N ARG A 2 11.95 2.81 -0.52
CA ARG A 2 10.83 2.46 -1.39
C ARG A 2 9.52 2.94 -0.79
N GLU A 3 8.67 3.54 -1.61
CA GLU A 3 7.38 4.05 -1.17
C GLU A 3 6.26 3.34 -1.92
N PHE A 4 5.35 2.77 -1.15
CA PHE A 4 4.25 1.96 -1.65
C PHE A 4 2.94 2.52 -1.15
N LEU A 5 1.93 2.44 -1.99
CA LEU A 5 0.56 2.79 -1.66
C LEU A 5 -0.33 1.58 -1.93
N ILE A 6 -1.19 1.23 -0.97
CA ILE A 6 -2.27 0.27 -1.18
C ILE A 6 -3.62 0.91 -0.87
N PHE A 7 -4.54 0.80 -1.82
CA PHE A 7 -5.93 1.26 -1.69
C PHE A 7 -6.88 0.08 -1.46
N SER A 8 -7.76 0.21 -0.47
CA SER A 8 -8.84 -0.76 -0.24
C SER A 8 -10.18 -0.08 -0.05
N ARG A 9 -11.16 -0.55 -0.83
CA ARG A 9 -12.54 -0.04 -0.80
C ARG A 9 -13.33 -0.50 0.42
N THR A 10 -12.97 -1.66 0.94
CA THR A 10 -13.77 -2.37 1.95
C THR A 10 -13.11 -2.37 3.32
N ALA A 11 -11.79 -2.19 3.40
CA ALA A 11 -11.06 -2.25 4.66
C ALA A 11 -11.62 -1.25 5.67
N ARG A 12 -11.99 -1.76 6.84
CA ARG A 12 -12.67 -0.96 7.86
C ARG A 12 -11.78 0.17 8.37
N THR A 13 -12.43 1.27 8.74
CA THR A 13 -11.79 2.51 9.17
C THR A 13 -12.04 2.85 10.64
N GLY A 14 -12.66 1.94 11.39
CA GLY A 14 -12.95 2.14 12.80
C GLY A 14 -13.85 1.06 13.39
N GLY A 15 -14.27 1.27 14.63
CA GLY A 15 -14.98 0.26 15.43
C GLY A 15 -14.03 -0.82 15.95
N LYS A 16 -14.57 -1.83 16.62
CA LYS A 16 -13.80 -2.98 17.11
C LYS A 16 -13.43 -3.90 15.94
N ILE A 17 -12.13 -4.03 15.67
CA ILE A 17 -11.56 -4.93 14.68
C ILE A 17 -11.07 -6.19 15.40
N ASN A 18 -11.40 -7.35 14.86
CA ASN A 18 -10.89 -8.63 15.32
C ASN A 18 -9.57 -8.98 14.62
N PRO A 19 -8.40 -8.86 15.28
CA PRO A 19 -7.11 -9.18 14.67
C PRO A 19 -6.98 -10.65 14.25
N LYS A 20 -7.80 -11.55 14.82
CA LYS A 20 -7.79 -12.98 14.48
C LYS A 20 -8.54 -13.30 13.18
N ASN A 21 -9.35 -12.37 12.67
CA ASN A 21 -10.15 -12.58 11.45
C ASN A 21 -10.22 -11.32 10.57
N LEU A 22 -9.05 -10.82 10.16
CA LEU A 22 -8.98 -9.62 9.31
C LEU A 22 -9.67 -9.76 7.95
N PHE A 23 -9.93 -11.00 7.49
CA PHE A 23 -10.69 -11.27 6.28
C PHE A 23 -12.11 -10.68 6.37
N GLN A 24 -12.80 -10.91 7.49
CA GLN A 24 -14.14 -10.35 7.73
C GLN A 24 -14.12 -8.85 8.04
N GLU A 25 -12.95 -8.27 8.33
CA GLU A 25 -12.77 -6.86 8.65
C GLU A 25 -12.57 -6.01 7.39
N GLY A 26 -13.30 -6.34 6.33
CA GLY A 26 -13.22 -5.65 5.05
C GLY A 26 -11.97 -5.99 4.24
N ARG A 27 -11.45 -7.21 4.41
CA ARG A 27 -10.20 -7.69 3.78
C ARG A 27 -8.92 -6.98 4.26
N LEU A 28 -8.87 -6.64 5.55
CA LEU A 28 -7.65 -6.13 6.18
C LEU A 28 -6.49 -7.15 6.18
N ASP A 29 -6.76 -8.44 5.89
CA ASP A 29 -5.74 -9.47 5.65
C ASP A 29 -4.81 -9.07 4.50
N ILE A 30 -5.36 -8.54 3.40
CA ILE A 30 -4.56 -8.07 2.25
C ILE A 30 -3.64 -6.92 2.66
N ILE A 31 -4.15 -5.98 3.45
CA ILE A 31 -3.38 -4.81 3.94
C ILE A 31 -2.25 -5.27 4.86
N ARG A 32 -2.55 -6.19 5.79
CA ARG A 32 -1.58 -6.81 6.70
C ARG A 32 -0.46 -7.47 5.91
N ASP A 33 -0.79 -8.31 4.94
CA ASP A 33 0.20 -9.03 4.14
C ASP A 33 1.02 -8.06 3.27
N PHE A 34 0.38 -7.05 2.68
CA PHE A 34 1.09 -6.02 1.92
C PHE A 34 2.14 -5.28 2.77
N ILE A 35 1.80 -4.93 4.01
CA ILE A 35 2.72 -4.30 4.96
C ILE A 35 3.89 -5.24 5.29
N VAL A 36 3.62 -6.52 5.59
CA VAL A 36 4.68 -7.47 5.92
C VAL A 36 5.65 -7.62 4.74
N GLU A 37 5.15 -7.84 3.53
CA GLU A 37 5.98 -8.02 2.33
C GLU A 37 6.74 -6.74 1.94
N ALA A 38 6.21 -5.55 2.24
CA ALA A 38 6.91 -4.29 2.02
C ALA A 38 8.18 -4.18 2.89
N PHE A 39 8.12 -4.66 4.13
CA PHE A 39 9.18 -4.46 5.11
C PHE A 39 10.14 -5.63 5.25
N PHE A 40 9.75 -6.87 5.00
CA PHE A 40 10.57 -8.03 5.37
C PHE A 40 11.03 -8.84 4.17
N THR A 41 12.30 -9.23 4.20
CA THR A 41 12.81 -10.42 3.52
C THR A 41 13.27 -11.42 4.58
N ALA A 42 13.76 -12.59 4.16
CA ALA A 42 14.27 -13.61 5.08
C ALA A 42 15.32 -13.06 6.08
N ASN A 43 16.22 -12.18 5.62
CA ASN A 43 17.39 -11.77 6.40
C ASN A 43 17.41 -10.30 6.82
N LYS A 44 16.48 -9.47 6.34
CA LYS A 44 16.50 -8.02 6.62
C LYS A 44 15.12 -7.39 6.68
N LYS A 45 15.01 -6.32 7.48
CA LYS A 45 13.93 -5.35 7.39
C LYS A 45 14.32 -4.25 6.41
N ARG A 46 13.65 -4.15 5.27
CA ARG A 46 13.86 -3.12 4.23
C ARG A 46 13.45 -1.74 4.72
N SER A 47 14.11 -0.71 4.18
CA SER A 47 13.69 0.67 4.39
C SER A 47 12.57 1.03 3.41
N ALA A 48 11.34 1.19 3.92
CA ALA A 48 10.18 1.52 3.12
C ALA A 48 9.20 2.46 3.84
N ILE A 49 8.30 3.05 3.06
CA ILE A 49 7.10 3.73 3.54
C ILE A 49 5.89 3.07 2.86
N VAL A 50 4.88 2.72 3.66
CA VAL A 50 3.62 2.14 3.20
C VAL A 50 2.47 3.05 3.55
N HIS A 51 1.78 3.54 2.53
CA HIS A 51 0.54 4.30 2.64
C HIS A 51 -0.66 3.38 2.42
N CYS A 52 -1.49 3.20 3.43
CA CYS A 52 -2.73 2.44 3.32
C CYS A 52 -3.91 3.40 3.27
N PHE A 53 -4.64 3.41 2.15
CA PHE A 53 -5.87 4.17 1.99
C PHE A 53 -7.07 3.23 2.15
N LEU A 54 -7.77 3.36 3.28
CA LEU A 54 -8.87 2.49 3.67
C LEU A 54 -10.19 3.25 3.55
N TYR A 55 -11.14 2.70 2.80
CA TYR A 55 -12.39 3.37 2.43
C TYR A 55 -13.64 2.61 2.92
N GLY A 56 -13.47 1.57 3.73
CA GLY A 56 -14.57 0.86 4.37
C GLY A 56 -15.24 1.67 5.47
N GLN A 57 -16.47 1.29 5.82
CA GLN A 57 -17.21 1.85 6.95
C GLN A 57 -16.49 1.62 8.29
N PRO A 58 -16.75 2.43 9.35
CA PRO A 58 -17.77 3.48 9.44
C PRO A 58 -17.29 4.91 9.14
N ASN A 59 -15.98 5.17 9.08
CA ASN A 59 -15.42 6.53 9.02
C ASN A 59 -14.44 6.77 7.86
N PRO A 60 -14.75 6.40 6.59
CA PRO A 60 -13.85 6.65 5.48
C PRO A 60 -13.72 8.15 5.14
N PRO A 61 -12.62 8.59 4.49
CA PRO A 61 -11.39 7.84 4.22
C PRO A 61 -10.44 7.83 5.42
N LEU A 62 -9.62 6.77 5.52
CA LEU A 62 -8.53 6.67 6.49
C LEU A 62 -7.21 6.47 5.75
N HIS A 63 -6.27 7.39 5.93
CA HIS A 63 -4.90 7.29 5.45
C HIS A 63 -3.99 6.88 6.62
N LEU A 64 -3.39 5.70 6.53
CA LEU A 64 -2.35 5.24 7.45
C LEU A 64 -1.00 5.27 6.75
N THR A 65 -0.03 5.96 7.34
CA THR A 65 1.38 5.90 6.91
C THR A 65 2.14 5.02 7.89
N ILE A 66 2.86 4.03 7.40
CA ILE A 66 3.70 3.12 8.19
C ILE A 66 5.12 3.20 7.64
N THR A 67 6.10 3.44 8.50
CA THR A 67 7.53 3.55 8.15
C THR A 67 8.31 2.36 8.73
N SER A 68 9.56 2.19 8.29
CA SER A 68 10.48 1.18 8.82
C SER A 68 10.72 1.27 10.33
N SER A 69 10.45 2.43 10.95
CA SER A 69 10.57 2.63 12.39
C SER A 69 9.38 2.06 13.20
N ALA A 70 8.29 1.68 12.51
CA ALA A 70 7.13 1.07 13.15
C ALA A 70 7.41 -0.35 13.65
N PRO A 71 6.76 -0.80 14.74
CA PRO A 71 6.92 -2.13 15.31
C PRO A 71 6.17 -3.21 14.49
N VAL A 72 6.24 -3.15 13.16
CA VAL A 72 5.77 -4.20 12.26
C VAL A 72 6.61 -5.45 12.49
N SER A 73 5.98 -6.62 12.48
CA SER A 73 6.63 -7.91 12.65
C SER A 73 6.38 -8.83 11.47
N ILE A 74 7.34 -9.71 11.17
CA ILE A 74 7.11 -10.85 10.27
C ILE A 74 6.04 -11.80 10.83
N ASP A 75 5.85 -11.80 12.15
CA ASP A 75 4.71 -12.43 12.80
C ASP A 75 3.42 -11.68 12.41
N ARG A 76 2.69 -12.32 11.51
CA ARG A 76 1.43 -11.86 10.94
C ARG A 76 0.33 -11.61 11.98
N VAL A 77 0.38 -12.25 13.15
CA VAL A 77 -0.54 -12.00 14.26
C VAL A 77 -0.20 -10.68 14.92
N LYS A 78 1.08 -10.42 15.21
CA LYS A 78 1.53 -9.14 15.79
C LYS A 78 1.22 -7.96 14.87
N THR A 79 1.44 -8.11 13.57
CA THR A 79 1.10 -7.06 12.59
C THR A 79 -0.41 -6.87 12.45
N ALA A 80 -1.22 -7.93 12.60
CA ALA A 80 -2.67 -7.80 12.66
C ALA A 80 -3.14 -7.05 13.92
N THR A 81 -2.53 -7.31 15.08
CA THR A 81 -2.78 -6.57 16.32
C THR A 81 -2.37 -5.11 16.19
N LEU A 82 -1.23 -4.82 15.57
CA LEU A 82 -0.77 -3.46 15.28
C LEU A 82 -1.81 -2.68 14.47
N LEU A 83 -2.27 -3.25 13.35
CA LEU A 83 -3.32 -2.63 12.52
C LEU A 83 -4.61 -2.40 13.29
N SER A 84 -5.04 -3.40 14.08
CA SER A 84 -6.26 -3.29 14.89
C SER A 84 -6.13 -2.20 15.96
N ASP A 85 -4.97 -2.08 16.62
CA ASP A 85 -4.72 -1.03 17.61
C ASP A 85 -4.68 0.38 16.98
N LEU A 86 -4.11 0.52 15.78
CA LEU A 86 -4.11 1.78 15.03
C LEU A 86 -5.53 2.22 14.68
N ILE A 87 -6.33 1.31 14.10
CA ILE A 87 -7.64 1.66 13.56
C ILE A 87 -8.72 1.72 14.65
N SER A 88 -8.80 0.73 15.54
CA SER A 88 -9.84 0.64 16.58
C SER A 88 -9.57 1.56 17.76
N LYS A 89 -8.33 1.62 18.24
CA LYS A 89 -7.97 2.36 19.46
C LYS A 89 -7.34 3.72 19.18
N LYS A 90 -7.08 4.05 17.91
CA LYS A 90 -6.38 5.29 17.50
C LYS A 90 -5.06 5.47 18.26
N LYS A 91 -4.38 4.36 18.57
CA LYS A 91 -3.18 4.37 19.40
C LYS A 91 -2.06 5.09 18.67
N LYS A 92 -1.39 6.04 19.35
CA LYS A 92 -0.18 6.67 18.83
C LYS A 92 0.96 5.65 18.92
N ILE A 93 1.52 5.27 17.79
CA ILE A 93 2.59 4.28 17.67
C ILE A 93 3.72 4.90 16.87
N ARG A 94 4.96 4.79 17.38
CA ARG A 94 6.15 5.30 16.69
C ARG A 94 6.22 4.73 15.27
N GLY A 95 6.52 5.58 14.30
CA GLY A 95 6.64 5.19 12.90
C GLY A 95 5.32 4.98 12.18
N CYS A 96 4.19 5.21 12.84
CA CYS A 96 2.85 5.19 12.26
C CYS A 96 2.21 6.57 12.35
N GLU A 97 1.53 7.01 11.30
CA GLU A 97 0.71 8.21 11.28
C GLU A 97 -0.68 7.89 10.74
N MET A 98 -1.70 8.54 11.28
CA MET A 98 -3.09 8.38 10.85
C MET A 98 -3.69 9.74 10.51
N LYS A 99 -4.24 9.87 9.31
CA LYS A 99 -4.86 11.09 8.78
C LYS A 99 -6.21 10.79 8.14
N LYS A 100 -7.10 11.78 8.17
CA LYS A 100 -8.31 11.79 7.35
C LYS A 100 -8.00 12.55 6.06
N GLU A 101 -7.46 11.84 5.08
CA GLU A 101 -6.99 12.39 3.80
C GLU A 101 -7.39 11.44 2.68
N SER A 102 -7.85 11.99 1.55
CA SER A 102 -8.20 11.17 0.39
C SER A 102 -6.95 10.80 -0.42
N ILE A 103 -7.01 9.67 -1.13
CA ILE A 103 -5.91 9.22 -2.00
C ILE A 103 -5.54 10.26 -3.06
N ILE A 104 -6.54 10.98 -3.59
CA ILE A 104 -6.30 11.99 -4.62
C ILE A 104 -5.61 13.22 -4.03
N GLU A 105 -6.04 13.68 -2.84
CA GLU A 105 -5.36 14.79 -2.15
C GLU A 105 -3.90 14.47 -1.85
N PHE A 106 -3.63 13.27 -1.34
CA PHE A 106 -2.27 12.81 -1.06
C PHE A 106 -1.42 12.77 -2.34
N LEU A 107 -1.89 12.07 -3.37
CA LEU A 107 -1.13 11.90 -4.61
C LEU A 107 -0.90 13.22 -5.35
N THR A 108 -1.85 14.16 -5.31
CA THR A 108 -1.69 15.49 -5.91
C THR A 108 -0.61 16.31 -5.22
N LYS A 109 -0.46 16.16 -3.90
CA LYS A 109 0.63 16.80 -3.14
C LYS A 109 1.95 16.09 -3.43
N ALA A 110 1.96 14.76 -3.39
CA ALA A 110 3.16 13.95 -3.58
C ALA A 110 3.75 14.08 -4.99
N SER A 111 2.91 14.19 -6.03
CA SER A 111 3.37 14.31 -7.42
C SER A 111 4.18 15.57 -7.72
N LYS A 112 4.18 16.56 -6.81
CA LYS A 112 5.02 17.75 -6.92
C LYS A 112 6.51 17.46 -6.69
N THR A 113 6.83 16.38 -5.97
CA THR A 113 8.21 16.05 -5.58
C THR A 113 8.59 14.59 -5.81
N LYS A 114 7.62 13.72 -6.13
CA LYS A 114 7.80 12.28 -6.34
C LYS A 114 7.17 11.83 -7.64
N THR A 115 7.76 10.80 -8.25
CA THR A 115 7.17 10.14 -9.42
C THR A 115 6.09 9.17 -8.97
N ILE A 116 4.90 9.23 -9.58
CA ILE A 116 3.81 8.32 -9.23
C ILE A 116 3.68 7.25 -10.33
N TYR A 117 3.70 5.98 -9.93
CA TYR A 117 3.47 4.84 -10.81
C TYR A 117 2.21 4.10 -10.39
N LEU A 118 1.27 3.93 -11.32
CA LEU A 118 0.03 3.19 -11.09
C LEU A 118 0.16 1.76 -11.62
N LEU A 119 -0.09 0.75 -10.79
CA LEU A 119 -0.04 -0.63 -11.24
C LEU A 119 -1.37 -1.07 -11.86
N ASP A 120 -1.32 -1.55 -13.10
CA ASP A 120 -2.45 -2.19 -13.79
C ASP A 120 -1.95 -3.20 -14.82
N LYS A 121 -2.66 -4.32 -14.98
CA LYS A 121 -2.28 -5.37 -15.95
C LYS A 121 -2.25 -4.89 -17.40
N LYS A 122 -2.98 -3.82 -17.73
CA LYS A 122 -3.04 -3.19 -19.05
C LYS A 122 -2.02 -2.06 -19.21
N GLY A 123 -1.21 -1.77 -18.19
CA GLY A 123 -0.15 -0.78 -18.25
C GLY A 123 1.01 -1.21 -19.15
N LYS A 124 1.95 -0.30 -19.35
CA LYS A 124 3.21 -0.57 -20.04
C LYS A 124 4.04 -1.57 -19.25
N SER A 125 4.67 -2.54 -19.93
CA SER A 125 5.52 -3.54 -19.28
C SER A 125 6.59 -2.87 -18.42
N ILE A 126 6.77 -3.32 -17.18
CA ILE A 126 7.81 -2.79 -16.28
C ILE A 126 9.22 -2.93 -16.87
N HIS A 127 9.45 -3.93 -17.72
CA HIS A 127 10.74 -4.13 -18.39
C HIS A 127 11.04 -3.08 -19.47
N GLU A 128 10.01 -2.39 -19.98
CA GLU A 128 10.12 -1.32 -20.98
C GLU A 128 10.01 0.08 -20.36
N THR A 129 9.75 0.15 -19.05
CA THR A 129 9.56 1.41 -18.33
C THR A 129 10.84 1.77 -17.59
N LYS A 130 11.36 2.97 -17.85
CA LYS A 130 12.45 3.54 -17.06
C LYS A 130 11.90 4.03 -15.72
N ILE A 131 12.13 3.24 -14.67
CA ILE A 131 11.75 3.60 -13.30
C ILE A 131 12.67 4.71 -12.79
N LEU A 132 12.06 5.82 -12.36
CA LEU A 132 12.75 6.94 -11.74
C LEU A 132 12.91 6.72 -10.22
N PRO A 133 13.97 7.24 -9.60
CA PRO A 133 14.11 7.21 -8.15
C PRO A 133 13.06 8.10 -7.47
N ASN A 134 12.88 7.93 -6.16
CA ASN A 134 11.91 8.70 -5.36
C ASN A 134 10.48 8.60 -5.90
N ALA A 135 10.02 7.36 -6.06
CA ALA A 135 8.73 7.04 -6.65
C ALA A 135 7.75 6.40 -5.66
N ILE A 136 6.46 6.64 -5.86
CA ILE A 136 5.35 5.96 -5.16
C ILE A 136 4.69 4.97 -6.12
N PHE A 137 4.65 3.70 -5.74
CA PHE A 137 3.99 2.64 -6.50
C PHE A 137 2.61 2.36 -5.91
N CYS A 138 1.56 2.57 -6.73
CA CYS A 138 0.17 2.50 -6.31
C CYS A 138 -0.49 1.18 -6.68
N PHE A 139 -0.91 0.44 -5.66
CA PHE A 139 -1.63 -0.82 -5.74
C PHE A 139 -3.07 -0.65 -5.26
N ALA A 140 -3.95 -1.53 -5.72
CA ALA A 140 -5.29 -1.69 -5.16
C ALA A 140 -5.50 -3.11 -4.65
N ASP A 141 -6.47 -3.26 -3.76
CA ASP A 141 -6.88 -4.55 -3.22
C ASP A 141 -7.59 -5.43 -4.29
N HIS A 142 -8.18 -6.53 -3.82
CA HIS A 142 -8.91 -7.50 -4.64
C HIS A 142 -10.04 -6.93 -5.52
N LEU A 143 -10.57 -5.74 -5.23
CA LEU A 143 -11.61 -5.11 -6.05
C LEU A 143 -11.05 -4.11 -7.06
N GLY A 144 -9.76 -3.80 -6.98
CA GLY A 144 -9.13 -2.77 -7.79
C GLY A 144 -9.59 -1.35 -7.45
N PHE A 145 -9.01 -0.37 -8.15
CA PHE A 145 -9.47 1.01 -8.08
C PHE A 145 -10.84 1.14 -8.77
N PRO A 146 -11.81 1.84 -8.14
CA PRO A 146 -13.00 2.32 -8.84
C PRO A 146 -12.64 3.10 -10.09
N ARG A 147 -13.40 2.90 -11.17
CA ARG A 147 -13.09 3.48 -12.50
C ARG A 147 -12.84 4.98 -12.47
N LYS A 148 -13.58 5.75 -11.65
CA LYS A 148 -13.40 7.20 -11.51
C LYS A 148 -12.07 7.54 -10.82
N GLU A 149 -11.70 6.81 -9.77
CA GLU A 149 -10.45 7.01 -9.03
C GLU A 149 -9.26 6.57 -9.88
N PHE A 150 -9.33 5.43 -10.55
CA PHE A 150 -8.31 4.97 -11.48
C PHE A 150 -7.96 6.04 -12.52
N LYS A 151 -8.99 6.61 -13.18
CA LYS A 151 -8.79 7.68 -14.19
C LYS A 151 -8.12 8.93 -13.60
N ARG A 152 -8.50 9.33 -12.37
CA ARG A 152 -7.91 10.50 -11.71
C ARG A 152 -6.46 10.24 -11.33
N ILE A 153 -6.16 9.06 -10.79
CA ILE A 153 -4.80 8.66 -10.41
C ILE A 153 -3.92 8.53 -11.66
N SER A 154 -4.44 7.98 -12.76
CA SER A 154 -3.68 7.85 -14.01
C SER A 154 -3.27 9.21 -14.58
N THR A 155 -4.09 10.26 -14.42
CA THR A 155 -3.71 11.62 -14.84
C THR A 155 -2.61 12.24 -13.98
N ILE A 156 -2.50 11.83 -12.71
CA ILE A 156 -1.44 12.27 -11.79
C ILE A 156 -0.16 11.43 -11.97
N SER A 157 -0.31 10.20 -12.47
CA SER A 157 0.78 9.23 -12.61
C SER A 157 1.66 9.57 -13.80
N ALA A 158 2.96 9.34 -13.64
CA ALA A 158 3.90 9.44 -14.76
C ALA A 158 3.71 8.31 -15.76
N GLU A 159 3.38 7.11 -15.28
CA GLU A 159 3.12 5.94 -16.12
C GLU A 159 2.20 4.95 -15.40
N THR A 160 1.37 4.23 -16.18
CA THR A 160 0.68 3.04 -15.69
C THR A 160 1.49 1.80 -16.06
N ILE A 161 1.93 1.02 -15.08
CA ILE A 161 2.87 -0.07 -15.25
C ILE A 161 2.20 -1.44 -15.05
N SER A 162 2.53 -2.38 -15.92
CA SER A 162 2.16 -3.79 -15.81
C SER A 162 3.35 -4.63 -15.34
N LEU A 163 3.11 -5.51 -14.37
CA LEU A 163 4.06 -6.55 -13.93
C LEU A 163 3.86 -7.88 -14.68
N GLY A 164 2.98 -7.90 -15.67
CA GLY A 164 2.63 -9.10 -16.45
C GLY A 164 1.12 -9.28 -16.63
N LYS A 165 0.75 -10.33 -17.37
CA LYS A 165 -0.66 -10.62 -17.72
C LYS A 165 -1.46 -11.21 -16.55
N GLN A 166 -0.78 -11.92 -15.64
CA GLN A 166 -1.42 -12.57 -14.49
C GLN A 166 -1.84 -11.53 -13.45
N THR A 167 -3.08 -11.62 -13.00
CA THR A 167 -3.57 -10.81 -11.88
C THR A 167 -3.21 -11.53 -10.57
N TYR A 168 -2.45 -10.84 -9.72
CA TYR A 168 -1.99 -11.35 -8.42
C TYR A 168 -2.67 -10.61 -7.27
N PHE A 169 -2.58 -11.16 -6.05
CA PHE A 169 -2.87 -10.35 -4.86
C PHE A 169 -1.89 -9.18 -4.76
N ALA A 170 -2.34 -8.07 -4.14
CA ALA A 170 -1.52 -6.86 -4.04
C ALA A 170 -0.13 -7.11 -3.41
N TYR A 171 -0.06 -7.96 -2.38
CA TYR A 171 1.21 -8.30 -1.72
C TYR A 171 2.12 -9.18 -2.61
N GLN A 172 1.56 -10.02 -3.48
CA GLN A 172 2.33 -10.79 -4.47
C GLN A 172 2.85 -9.89 -5.58
N ALA A 173 2.01 -8.98 -6.09
CA ALA A 173 2.43 -7.96 -7.05
C ALA A 173 3.55 -7.08 -6.47
N LEU A 174 3.46 -6.73 -5.17
CA LEU A 174 4.52 -6.03 -4.46
C LEU A 174 5.82 -6.83 -4.41
N MET A 175 5.77 -8.14 -4.14
CA MET A 175 6.97 -8.99 -4.16
C MET A 175 7.63 -9.00 -5.55
N LEU A 176 6.85 -9.12 -6.63
CA LEU A 176 7.36 -9.08 -8.01
C LEU A 176 7.98 -7.72 -8.34
N LEU A 177 7.33 -6.62 -7.96
CA LEU A 177 7.89 -5.28 -8.10
C LEU A 177 9.21 -5.16 -7.33
N GLN A 178 9.25 -5.61 -6.07
CA GLN A 178 10.45 -5.52 -5.26
C GLN A 178 11.61 -6.35 -5.82
N TYR A 179 11.33 -7.53 -6.36
CA TYR A 179 12.33 -8.33 -7.09
C TYR A 179 12.90 -7.54 -8.27
N PHE A 180 12.04 -6.94 -9.10
CA PHE A 180 12.48 -6.11 -10.22
C PHE A 180 13.32 -4.91 -9.75
N LEU A 181 12.89 -4.21 -8.69
CA LEU A 181 13.63 -3.07 -8.13
C LEU A 181 14.98 -3.51 -7.55
N ASP A 182 15.05 -4.68 -6.90
CA ASP A 182 16.30 -5.28 -6.41
C ASP A 182 17.25 -5.57 -7.58
N GLU A 183 16.78 -6.19 -8.67
CA GLU A 183 17.60 -6.45 -9.87
C GLU A 183 18.13 -5.18 -10.53
N LYS A 184 17.37 -4.08 -10.47
CA LYS A 184 17.78 -2.78 -11.02
C LYS A 184 18.58 -1.92 -10.04
N GLY A 185 18.75 -2.35 -8.79
CA GLY A 185 19.40 -1.55 -7.75
C GLY A 185 18.66 -0.24 -7.45
N ILE A 186 17.32 -0.23 -7.58
CA ILE A 186 16.49 0.96 -7.36
C ILE A 186 15.89 0.91 -5.96
N ASP A 187 16.07 2.01 -5.24
CA ASP A 187 15.60 2.23 -3.88
C ASP A 187 14.46 3.23 -3.80
#